data_AF-A0A8J6SDJ4-F1
#
_entry.id   AF-A0A8J6SDJ4-F1
#
_cell.length_a   1.000
_cell.length_b   1.000
_cell.length_c   1.000
_cell.angle_alpha   90.00
_cell.angle_beta   90.00
_cell.angle_gamma   90.00
#
_symmetry.space_group_name_H-M   'P 1'
#
loop_
_entity.id
_entity.type
_entity.pdbx_description
1 polymer ?
#
loop_
_entity_poly.entity_id
_entity_poly.type
_entity_poly.pdbx_seq_one_letter_code
_entity_poly.pdbx_strand_id
1 'polypeptide(L)'
;MSQIDASIFLDSQSNQKEILLADLQTAKWIERINLYTDLEQLAEHFVYYHHHLTQTVMGTTVKRLEQIDKLFLGTVILKWSTLYSTALSQLRKYFPLGSAPSLTVNGKNWSEILLINSVGLARLANESRYAEYWSEKSLSNSAVYDSYTDRLEFLTTDLHLQLNHLKLTGSLTIYDAANLGVTTYDIAKAVYESPDPNFIKHFRSLGWQVVSFDEGANQLCLLLYEFLR
;
A
#
# COMPACT_ATOMS: atom_id res chain seq x y z
N MET A 1 10.34 -20.84 7.81
CA MET A 1 9.27 -19.85 7.65
C MET A 1 8.78 -19.50 9.05
N SER A 2 9.07 -18.29 9.53
CA SER A 2 8.48 -17.77 10.77
C SER A 2 6.97 -17.61 10.56
N GLN A 3 6.17 -18.19 11.44
CA GLN A 3 4.73 -17.93 11.47
C GLN A 3 4.53 -16.43 11.75
N ILE A 4 3.82 -15.74 10.86
CA ILE A 4 3.28 -14.41 11.18
C ILE A 4 2.16 -14.67 12.16
N ASP A 5 2.38 -14.36 13.44
CA ASP A 5 1.37 -14.51 14.46
C ASP A 5 0.32 -13.40 14.28
N ALA A 6 -0.93 -13.80 14.01
CA ALA A 6 -2.05 -12.88 13.89
C ALA A 6 -2.32 -12.12 15.21
N SER A 7 -1.77 -12.58 16.34
CA SER A 7 -1.84 -11.90 17.64
C SER A 7 -1.20 -10.51 17.64
N ILE A 8 -0.24 -10.25 16.74
CA ILE A 8 0.43 -8.95 16.61
C ILE A 8 -0.56 -7.86 16.19
N PHE A 9 -1.60 -8.20 15.42
CA PHE A 9 -2.66 -7.26 14.99
C PHE A 9 -3.76 -7.06 16.03
N LEU A 10 -3.70 -7.75 17.17
CA LEU A 10 -4.74 -7.81 18.19
C LEU A 10 -4.30 -7.17 19.52
N ASP A 11 -3.17 -6.47 19.56
CA ASP A 11 -2.73 -5.74 20.75
C ASP A 11 -3.66 -4.54 21.04
N SER A 12 -4.38 -4.64 22.15
CA SER A 12 -5.40 -3.69 22.63
C SER A 12 -4.90 -2.29 22.97
N GLN A 13 -3.58 -2.07 23.03
CA GLN A 13 -3.00 -0.74 23.31
C GLN A 13 -2.75 0.11 22.07
N SER A 14 -3.10 -0.39 20.87
CA SER A 14 -2.83 0.30 19.61
C SER A 14 -4.06 0.32 18.70
N ASN A 15 -4.19 1.36 17.88
CA ASN A 15 -5.24 1.45 16.84
C ASN A 15 -4.98 0.48 15.67
N GLN A 16 -4.08 -0.50 15.80
CA GLN A 16 -3.69 -1.41 14.73
C GLN A 16 -4.84 -2.29 14.25
N LYS A 17 -5.72 -2.69 15.17
CA LYS A 17 -6.93 -3.45 14.83
C LYS A 17 -7.88 -2.61 13.98
N GLU A 18 -8.10 -1.36 14.35
CA GLU A 18 -8.95 -0.41 13.64
C GLU A 18 -8.38 -0.07 12.26
N ILE A 19 -7.05 0.10 12.16
CA ILE A 19 -6.34 0.31 10.88
C ILE A 19 -6.50 -0.91 9.97
N LEU A 20 -6.23 -2.12 10.48
CA LEU A 20 -6.42 -3.35 9.71
C LEU A 20 -7.87 -3.50 9.23
N LEU A 21 -8.85 -3.20 10.09
CA LEU A 21 -10.26 -3.22 9.72
C LEU A 21 -10.59 -2.18 8.65
N ALA A 22 -10.01 -0.97 8.73
CA ALA A 22 -10.17 0.06 7.71
C ALA A 22 -9.58 -0.40 6.37
N ASP A 23 -8.39 -1.01 6.35
CA ASP A 23 -7.78 -1.57 5.14
C ASP A 23 -8.65 -2.67 4.53
N LEU A 24 -9.17 -3.59 5.36
CA LEU A 24 -10.04 -4.68 4.92
C LEU A 24 -11.37 -4.18 4.35
N GLN A 25 -11.97 -3.17 5.01
CA GLN A 25 -13.18 -2.52 4.51
C GLN A 25 -12.93 -1.78 3.20
N THR A 26 -11.78 -1.11 3.09
CA THR A 26 -11.37 -0.38 1.89
C THR A 26 -11.15 -1.34 0.72
N ALA A 27 -10.44 -2.46 0.96
CA ALA A 27 -10.24 -3.51 -0.03
C ALA A 27 -11.57 -4.05 -0.57
N LYS A 28 -12.55 -4.29 0.31
CA LYS A 28 -13.90 -4.71 -0.08
C LYS A 28 -14.67 -3.61 -0.81
N TRP A 29 -14.51 -2.35 -0.40
CA TRP A 29 -15.19 -1.22 -1.02
C TRP A 29 -14.72 -1.02 -2.47
N ILE A 30 -13.41 -1.19 -2.73
CA ILE A 30 -12.81 -1.04 -4.06
C ILE A 30 -13.41 -1.99 -5.09
N GLU A 31 -13.82 -3.19 -4.70
CA GLU A 31 -14.49 -4.14 -5.60
C GLU A 31 -15.81 -3.60 -6.17
N ARG A 32 -16.37 -2.54 -5.57
CA ARG A 32 -17.62 -1.90 -5.97
C ARG A 32 -17.42 -0.57 -6.69
N ILE A 33 -16.20 -0.04 -6.77
CA ILE A 33 -15.94 1.27 -7.37
C ILE A 33 -16.22 1.27 -8.88
N ASN A 34 -16.01 0.14 -9.56
CA ASN A 34 -16.30 0.02 -10.99
C ASN A 34 -17.80 0.14 -11.34
N LEU A 35 -18.69 0.22 -10.33
CA LEU A 35 -20.11 0.49 -10.53
C LEU A 35 -20.40 1.98 -10.76
N TYR A 36 -19.45 2.87 -10.48
CA TYR A 36 -19.59 4.30 -10.73
C TYR A 36 -19.04 4.64 -12.12
N THR A 37 -19.90 5.17 -12.98
CA THR A 37 -19.51 5.66 -14.31
C THR A 37 -19.26 7.17 -14.34
N ASP A 38 -19.69 7.87 -13.29
CA ASP A 38 -19.53 9.31 -13.11
C ASP A 38 -18.45 9.59 -12.04
N LEU A 39 -17.43 10.35 -12.43
CA LEU A 39 -16.28 10.66 -11.57
C LEU A 39 -16.63 11.63 -10.44
N GLU A 40 -17.55 12.57 -10.66
CA GLU A 40 -17.98 13.49 -9.61
C GLU A 40 -18.82 12.75 -8.56
N GLN A 41 -19.70 11.85 -9.01
CA GLN A 41 -20.45 10.99 -8.10
C GLN A 41 -19.51 10.07 -7.30
N LEU A 42 -18.50 9.49 -7.95
CA LEU A 42 -17.48 8.69 -7.27
C LEU A 42 -16.76 9.50 -6.18
N ALA A 43 -16.40 10.75 -6.48
CA ALA A 43 -15.75 11.64 -5.52
C ALA A 43 -16.65 11.92 -4.31
N GLU A 44 -17.94 12.21 -4.51
CA GLU A 44 -18.89 12.46 -3.42
C GLU A 44 -19.06 11.23 -2.52
N HIS A 45 -19.24 10.04 -3.11
CA HIS A 45 -19.37 8.81 -2.37
C HIS A 45 -18.10 8.45 -1.60
N PHE A 46 -16.92 8.69 -2.19
CA PHE A 46 -15.64 8.52 -1.51
C PHE A 46 -15.48 9.46 -0.32
N VAL A 47 -15.80 10.75 -0.48
CA VAL A 47 -15.72 11.73 0.61
C VAL A 47 -16.61 11.31 1.79
N TYR A 48 -17.83 10.85 1.51
CA TYR A 48 -18.72 10.31 2.55
C TYR A 48 -18.11 9.09 3.25
N TYR A 49 -17.58 8.13 2.49
CA TYR A 49 -16.91 6.95 3.02
C TYR A 49 -15.68 7.33 3.88
N HIS A 50 -14.85 8.24 3.40
CA HIS A 50 -13.65 8.74 4.08
C HIS A 50 -14.00 9.46 5.39
N HIS A 51 -15.07 10.25 5.43
CA HIS A 51 -15.56 10.87 6.67
C HIS A 51 -15.96 9.81 7.70
N HIS A 52 -16.67 8.76 7.27
CA HIS A 52 -17.06 7.68 8.16
C HIS A 52 -15.84 6.94 8.74
N LEU A 53 -14.82 6.64 7.92
CA LEU A 53 -13.59 5.99 8.36
C LEU A 53 -12.79 6.87 9.33
N THR A 54 -12.52 8.12 8.97
CA THR A 54 -11.73 9.04 9.82
C THR A 54 -12.40 9.29 11.16
N GLN A 55 -13.74 9.46 11.19
CA GLN A 55 -14.49 9.57 12.42
C GLN A 55 -14.36 8.32 13.30
N THR A 56 -14.33 7.14 12.70
CA THR A 56 -14.21 5.86 13.41
C THR A 56 -12.80 5.65 13.98
N VAL A 57 -11.75 6.00 13.22
CA VAL A 57 -10.35 5.76 13.60
C VAL A 57 -9.78 6.87 14.48
N MET A 58 -10.12 8.13 14.19
CA MET A 58 -9.53 9.32 14.83
C MET A 58 -10.50 10.05 15.76
N GLY A 59 -11.78 9.66 15.80
CA GLY A 59 -12.81 10.38 16.54
C GLY A 59 -13.20 11.74 15.93
N THR A 60 -12.67 12.08 14.76
CA THR A 60 -12.94 13.34 14.06
C THR A 60 -12.98 13.16 12.54
N THR A 61 -13.71 14.04 11.86
CA THR A 61 -13.84 14.03 10.40
C THR A 61 -12.76 14.90 9.75
N VAL A 62 -12.05 14.36 8.76
CA VAL A 62 -11.06 15.11 7.97
C VAL A 62 -11.69 15.59 6.65
N LYS A 63 -11.87 16.91 6.52
CA LYS A 63 -12.60 17.56 5.41
C LYS A 63 -11.73 18.10 4.26
N ARG A 64 -10.43 17.79 4.24
CA ARG A 64 -9.48 18.37 3.26
C ARG A 64 -9.86 18.06 1.80
N LEU A 65 -10.50 16.91 1.56
CA LEU A 65 -10.91 16.48 0.23
C LEU A 65 -12.06 17.32 -0.36
N GLU A 66 -12.87 17.97 0.49
CA GLU A 66 -13.99 18.81 0.05
C GLU A 66 -13.54 20.06 -0.73
N GLN A 67 -12.27 20.45 -0.61
CA GLN A 67 -11.69 21.63 -1.25
C GLN A 67 -11.11 21.34 -2.64
N ILE A 68 -11.08 20.07 -3.06
CA ILE A 68 -10.48 19.63 -4.32
C ILE A 68 -11.58 19.64 -5.38
N ASP A 69 -11.22 20.02 -6.61
CA ASP A 69 -12.11 19.88 -7.76
C ASP A 69 -12.63 18.44 -7.86
N LYS A 70 -13.96 18.28 -7.98
CA LYS A 70 -14.61 16.97 -7.89
C LYS A 70 -14.21 16.04 -9.02
N LEU A 71 -14.08 16.56 -10.24
CA LEU A 71 -13.70 15.77 -11.40
C LEU A 71 -12.26 15.27 -11.27
N PHE A 72 -11.34 16.14 -10.85
CA PHE A 72 -9.96 15.77 -10.58
C PHE A 72 -9.86 14.75 -9.43
N LEU A 73 -10.56 14.99 -8.32
CA LEU A 73 -10.61 14.06 -7.19
C LEU A 73 -11.15 12.68 -7.60
N GLY A 74 -12.25 12.65 -8.37
CA GLY A 74 -12.83 11.43 -8.92
C GLY A 74 -11.84 10.65 -9.79
N THR A 75 -11.06 11.36 -10.62
CA THR A 75 -9.99 10.74 -11.43
C THR A 75 -8.91 10.11 -10.56
N VAL A 76 -8.47 10.82 -9.51
CA VAL A 76 -7.47 10.31 -8.57
C VAL A 76 -8.00 9.08 -7.82
N ILE A 77 -9.27 9.10 -7.36
CA ILE A 77 -9.89 7.96 -6.68
C ILE A 77 -10.00 6.76 -7.63
N LEU A 78 -10.40 6.95 -8.89
CA LEU A 78 -10.48 5.86 -9.86
C LEU A 78 -9.10 5.21 -10.05
N LYS A 79 -8.06 6.02 -10.26
CA LYS A 79 -6.68 5.52 -10.42
C LYS A 79 -6.16 4.82 -9.15
N TRP A 80 -6.38 5.41 -7.98
CA TRP A 80 -6.07 4.82 -6.67
C TRP A 80 -6.73 3.45 -6.52
N SER A 81 -8.02 3.36 -6.83
CA SER A 81 -8.77 2.11 -6.74
C SER A 81 -8.26 1.06 -7.72
N THR A 82 -7.79 1.49 -8.89
CA THR A 82 -7.22 0.60 -9.90
C THR A 82 -5.88 0.03 -9.43
N LEU A 83 -5.00 0.86 -8.85
CA LEU A 83 -3.75 0.40 -8.24
C LEU A 83 -4.02 -0.63 -7.15
N TYR A 84 -4.91 -0.32 -6.21
CA TYR A 84 -5.17 -1.21 -5.10
C TYR A 84 -5.91 -2.49 -5.54
N SER A 85 -6.87 -2.40 -6.46
CA SER A 85 -7.52 -3.58 -7.05
C SER A 85 -6.52 -4.49 -7.77
N THR A 86 -5.55 -3.92 -8.47
CA THR A 86 -4.46 -4.67 -9.12
C THR A 86 -3.58 -5.37 -8.08
N ALA A 87 -3.20 -4.67 -7.00
CA ALA A 87 -2.47 -5.27 -5.89
C ALA A 87 -3.25 -6.41 -5.22
N LEU A 88 -4.55 -6.24 -4.98
CA LEU A 88 -5.43 -7.30 -4.46
C LEU A 88 -5.49 -8.52 -5.40
N SER A 89 -5.52 -8.29 -6.71
CA SER A 89 -5.48 -9.37 -7.70
C SER A 89 -4.17 -10.15 -7.65
N GLN A 90 -3.03 -9.47 -7.51
CA GLN A 90 -1.74 -10.14 -7.29
C GLN A 90 -1.75 -10.92 -5.97
N LEU A 91 -2.25 -10.33 -4.87
CA LEU A 91 -2.34 -11.06 -3.60
C LEU A 91 -3.18 -12.35 -3.71
N ARG A 92 -4.29 -12.34 -4.46
CA ARG A 92 -5.09 -13.56 -4.73
C ARG A 92 -4.30 -14.61 -5.51
N LYS A 93 -3.53 -14.16 -6.51
CA LYS A 93 -2.70 -15.05 -7.34
C LYS A 93 -1.60 -15.73 -6.53
N TYR A 94 -0.88 -14.99 -5.70
CA TYR A 94 0.26 -15.51 -4.94
C TYR A 94 -0.11 -16.11 -3.58
N PHE A 95 -1.24 -15.71 -2.99
CA PHE A 95 -1.72 -16.16 -1.68
C PHE A 95 -3.19 -16.61 -1.72
N PRO A 96 -3.53 -17.60 -2.57
CA PRO A 96 -4.91 -18.02 -2.76
C PRO A 96 -5.51 -18.64 -1.49
N LEU A 97 -6.84 -18.55 -1.36
CA LEU A 97 -7.58 -19.23 -0.30
C LEU A 97 -7.24 -20.74 -0.25
N GLY A 98 -7.17 -21.33 0.94
CA GLY A 98 -6.90 -22.76 1.15
C GLY A 98 -5.42 -23.13 1.24
N SER A 99 -4.50 -22.23 0.91
CA SER A 99 -3.05 -22.45 1.04
C SER A 99 -2.47 -22.08 2.43
N ALA A 100 -3.24 -21.38 3.26
CA ALA A 100 -2.92 -21.05 4.65
C ALA A 100 -4.23 -20.81 5.44
N PRO A 101 -4.18 -20.67 6.79
CA PRO A 101 -5.38 -20.40 7.61
C PRO A 101 -6.12 -19.13 7.19
N SER A 102 -7.42 -19.09 7.50
CA SER A 102 -8.27 -17.91 7.29
C SER A 102 -8.10 -16.88 8.40
N LEU A 103 -8.20 -15.60 8.06
CA LEU A 103 -8.23 -14.49 9.02
C LEU A 103 -9.67 -14.06 9.31
N THR A 104 -10.06 -14.13 10.58
CA THR A 104 -11.37 -13.65 11.07
C THR A 104 -11.18 -12.48 12.02
N VAL A 105 -11.82 -11.33 11.71
CA VAL A 105 -11.78 -10.13 12.56
C VAL A 105 -13.19 -9.56 12.68
N ASN A 106 -13.62 -9.24 13.90
CA ASN A 106 -14.99 -8.78 14.22
C ASN A 106 -16.08 -9.70 13.64
N GLY A 107 -15.90 -11.02 13.79
CA GLY A 107 -16.88 -12.04 13.38
C GLY A 107 -17.00 -12.24 11.86
N LYS A 108 -16.17 -11.58 11.05
CA LYS A 108 -16.14 -11.76 9.58
C LYS A 108 -14.88 -12.50 9.16
N ASN A 109 -15.04 -13.55 8.36
CA ASN A 109 -13.94 -14.25 7.72
C ASN A 109 -13.50 -13.45 6.48
N TRP A 110 -12.47 -12.64 6.64
CA TRP A 110 -11.97 -11.76 5.58
C TRP A 110 -11.25 -12.52 4.48
N SER A 111 -10.66 -13.68 4.81
CA SER A 111 -10.04 -14.53 3.80
C SER A 111 -11.04 -15.07 2.80
N GLU A 112 -12.22 -15.47 3.25
CA GLU A 112 -13.32 -15.89 2.37
C GLU A 112 -13.89 -14.72 1.57
N ILE A 113 -14.07 -13.55 2.19
CA ILE A 113 -14.61 -12.35 1.53
C ILE A 113 -13.69 -11.90 0.39
N LEU A 114 -12.39 -11.82 0.65
CA LEU A 114 -11.41 -11.26 -0.29
C LEU A 114 -10.74 -12.32 -1.17
N LEU A 115 -10.97 -13.60 -0.90
CA LEU A 115 -10.33 -14.75 -1.57
C LEU A 115 -8.80 -14.79 -1.42
N ILE A 116 -8.29 -14.32 -0.28
CA ILE A 116 -6.85 -14.22 0.04
C ILE A 116 -6.61 -14.89 1.39
N ASN A 117 -5.59 -15.74 1.50
CA ASN A 117 -5.26 -16.38 2.78
C ASN A 117 -4.73 -15.36 3.83
N SER A 118 -4.58 -15.76 5.10
CA SER A 118 -4.08 -14.86 6.16
C SER A 118 -2.69 -14.24 5.87
N VAL A 119 -1.78 -14.96 5.21
CA VAL A 119 -0.44 -14.46 4.87
C VAL A 119 -0.50 -13.35 3.83
N GLY A 120 -1.39 -13.48 2.85
CA GLY A 120 -1.66 -12.42 1.88
C GLY A 120 -2.34 -11.21 2.52
N LEU A 121 -3.30 -11.43 3.42
CA LEU A 121 -3.97 -10.35 4.15
C LEU A 121 -3.03 -9.58 5.08
N ALA A 122 -1.98 -10.21 5.61
CA ALA A 122 -0.95 -9.51 6.39
C ALA A 122 -0.16 -8.48 5.56
N ARG A 123 -0.21 -8.54 4.22
CA ARG A 123 0.43 -7.58 3.30
C ARG A 123 -0.47 -6.42 2.91
N LEU A 124 -1.74 -6.47 3.31
CA LEU A 124 -2.76 -5.52 2.88
C LEU A 124 -2.38 -4.08 3.22
N ALA A 125 -1.83 -3.82 4.41
CA ALA A 125 -1.39 -2.49 4.82
C ALA A 125 -0.29 -1.93 3.89
N ASN A 126 0.62 -2.76 3.40
CA ASN A 126 1.65 -2.33 2.44
C ASN A 126 1.02 -1.97 1.09
N GLU A 127 0.05 -2.75 0.61
CA GLU A 127 -0.63 -2.50 -0.66
C GLU A 127 -1.57 -1.29 -0.60
N SER A 128 -2.28 -1.15 0.52
CA SER A 128 -3.11 0.02 0.82
C SER A 128 -2.25 1.28 0.80
N ARG A 129 -1.13 1.28 1.55
CA ARG A 129 -0.20 2.41 1.61
C ARG A 129 0.43 2.72 0.26
N TYR A 130 0.72 1.72 -0.57
CA TYR A 130 1.25 1.91 -1.91
C TYR A 130 0.30 2.77 -2.77
N ALA A 131 -0.99 2.42 -2.79
CA ALA A 131 -1.99 3.15 -3.53
C ALA A 131 -2.26 4.54 -2.91
N GLU A 132 -2.43 4.61 -1.59
CA GLU A 132 -2.65 5.86 -0.85
C GLU A 132 -1.54 6.88 -1.05
N TYR A 133 -0.28 6.44 -1.00
CA TYR A 133 0.86 7.34 -1.23
C TYR A 133 0.75 8.00 -2.60
N TRP A 134 0.49 7.22 -3.65
CA TRP A 134 0.32 7.76 -4.99
C TRP A 134 -0.83 8.76 -5.04
N SER A 135 -1.99 8.43 -4.46
CA SER A 135 -3.18 9.29 -4.52
C SER A 135 -3.01 10.59 -3.73
N GLU A 136 -2.51 10.53 -2.49
CA GLU A 136 -2.24 11.68 -1.63
C GLU A 136 -1.26 12.66 -2.28
N LYS A 137 -0.14 12.15 -2.80
CA LYS A 137 0.92 12.99 -3.37
C LYS A 137 0.52 13.55 -4.73
N SER A 138 -0.26 12.81 -5.51
CA SER A 138 -0.79 13.25 -6.80
C SER A 138 -1.62 14.53 -6.72
N LEU A 139 -2.24 14.83 -5.58
CA LEU A 139 -3.00 16.06 -5.37
C LEU A 139 -2.14 17.33 -5.38
N SER A 140 -0.82 17.20 -5.24
CA SER A 140 0.10 18.34 -5.13
C SER A 140 1.40 18.20 -5.92
N ASN A 141 1.65 17.04 -6.55
CA ASN A 141 2.88 16.74 -7.27
C ASN A 141 2.56 16.04 -8.61
N SER A 142 2.74 16.77 -9.71
CA SER A 142 2.46 16.25 -11.06
C SER A 142 3.35 15.07 -11.43
N ALA A 143 4.62 15.05 -11.02
CA ALA A 143 5.52 13.93 -11.30
C ALA A 143 5.04 12.62 -10.65
N VAL A 144 4.42 12.69 -9.47
CA VAL A 144 3.81 11.51 -8.86
C VAL A 144 2.52 11.14 -9.59
N TYR A 145 1.69 12.11 -9.94
CA TYR A 145 0.46 11.86 -10.72
C TYR A 145 0.77 11.16 -12.06
N ASP A 146 1.80 11.62 -12.77
CA ASP A 146 2.22 11.09 -14.07
C ASP A 146 2.87 9.69 -13.95
N SER A 147 3.39 9.32 -12.78
CA SER A 147 3.95 7.97 -12.52
C SER A 147 2.90 6.84 -12.41
N TYR A 148 1.62 7.15 -12.61
CA TYR A 148 0.51 6.20 -12.45
C TYR A 148 0.70 4.90 -13.26
N THR A 149 1.02 5.02 -14.54
CA THR A 149 1.16 3.87 -15.45
C THR A 149 2.31 2.97 -15.01
N ASP A 150 3.49 3.55 -14.77
CA ASP A 150 4.67 2.81 -14.30
C ASP A 150 4.41 2.10 -12.97
N ARG A 151 3.70 2.75 -12.04
CA ARG A 151 3.31 2.15 -10.76
C ARG A 151 2.35 0.99 -10.93
N LEU A 152 1.42 1.08 -11.88
CA LEU A 152 0.47 0.02 -12.17
C LEU A 152 1.18 -1.20 -12.77
N GLU A 153 2.11 -0.98 -13.70
CA GLU A 153 2.94 -2.04 -14.28
C GLU A 153 3.83 -2.69 -13.23
N PHE A 154 4.48 -1.89 -12.39
CA PHE A 154 5.36 -2.37 -11.33
C PHE A 154 4.68 -3.34 -10.35
N LEU A 155 3.40 -3.12 -10.01
CA LEU A 155 2.64 -4.01 -9.12
C LEU A 155 2.60 -5.46 -9.63
N THR A 156 2.69 -5.66 -10.94
CA THR A 156 2.62 -6.99 -11.57
C THR A 156 3.97 -7.72 -11.60
N THR A 157 5.03 -7.07 -11.15
CA THR A 157 6.40 -7.62 -11.19
C THR A 157 6.71 -8.48 -9.96
N ASP A 158 7.56 -9.49 -10.12
CA ASP A 158 8.07 -10.26 -8.99
C ASP A 158 8.94 -9.42 -8.05
N LEU A 159 9.52 -8.33 -8.56
CA LEU A 159 10.31 -7.38 -7.77
C LEU A 159 9.46 -6.67 -6.71
N HIS A 160 8.25 -6.23 -7.07
CA HIS A 160 7.31 -5.65 -6.12
C HIS A 160 7.03 -6.61 -4.96
N LEU A 161 6.81 -7.90 -5.24
CA LEU A 161 6.54 -8.93 -4.24
C LEU A 161 7.75 -9.19 -3.33
N GLN A 162 8.95 -9.24 -3.91
CA GLN A 162 10.19 -9.43 -3.15
C GLN A 162 10.45 -8.25 -2.20
N LEU A 163 10.30 -7.01 -2.68
CA LEU A 163 10.42 -5.82 -1.83
C LEU A 163 9.34 -5.79 -0.74
N ASN A 164 8.09 -6.16 -1.06
CA ASN A 164 7.03 -6.24 -0.07
C ASN A 164 7.37 -7.29 1.01
N HIS A 165 7.90 -8.45 0.61
CA HIS A 165 8.34 -9.49 1.54
C HIS A 165 9.40 -8.96 2.51
N LEU A 166 10.44 -8.27 2.02
CA LEU A 166 11.48 -7.68 2.87
C LEU A 166 10.94 -6.63 3.84
N LYS A 167 9.94 -5.84 3.42
CA LYS A 167 9.26 -4.90 4.32
C LYS A 167 8.50 -5.62 5.42
N LEU A 168 7.79 -6.70 5.08
CA LEU A 168 7.01 -7.45 6.05
C LEU A 168 7.88 -8.21 7.06
N THR A 169 9.04 -8.72 6.64
CA THR A 169 9.98 -9.42 7.53
C THR A 169 10.83 -8.47 8.36
N GLY A 170 10.72 -7.16 8.15
CA GLY A 170 11.57 -6.15 8.81
C GLY A 170 13.01 -6.11 8.27
N SER A 171 13.32 -6.87 7.21
CA SER A 171 14.63 -6.85 6.53
C SER A 171 14.91 -5.50 5.84
N LEU A 172 13.85 -4.81 5.42
CA LEU A 172 13.90 -3.50 4.79
C LEU A 172 12.85 -2.56 5.40
N THR A 173 13.30 -1.59 6.19
CA THR A 173 12.42 -0.56 6.78
C THR A 173 12.97 0.82 6.49
N ILE A 174 12.25 1.56 5.64
CA ILE A 174 12.62 2.93 5.24
C ILE A 174 11.40 3.82 5.39
N TYR A 175 11.58 4.97 6.05
CA TYR A 175 10.56 6.01 6.23
C TYR A 175 10.95 7.28 5.47
N ASP A 176 9.95 8.00 4.97
CA ASP A 176 10.14 9.35 4.43
C ASP A 176 10.22 10.40 5.54
N ALA A 177 10.40 11.67 5.17
CA ALA A 177 10.48 12.79 6.12
C ALA A 177 9.19 13.02 6.94
N ALA A 178 8.05 12.45 6.52
CA ALA A 178 6.80 12.49 7.26
C ALA A 178 6.60 11.25 8.15
N ASN A 179 7.64 10.42 8.30
CA ASN A 179 7.62 9.16 9.04
C ASN A 179 6.62 8.14 8.46
N LEU A 180 6.38 8.19 7.15
CA LEU A 180 5.54 7.24 6.42
C LEU A 180 6.44 6.24 5.69
N GLY A 181 6.04 4.96 5.70
CA GLY A 181 6.82 3.92 5.05
C GLY A 181 6.93 4.15 3.54
N VAL A 182 8.16 4.21 3.01
CA VAL A 182 8.40 4.42 1.56
C VAL A 182 7.84 3.25 0.76
N THR A 183 7.18 3.53 -0.36
CA THR A 183 6.55 2.47 -1.18
C THR A 183 7.60 1.60 -1.88
N THR A 184 7.22 0.38 -2.25
CA THR A 184 8.12 -0.54 -2.96
C THR A 184 8.56 0.00 -4.32
N TYR A 185 7.70 0.76 -5.03
CA TYR A 185 8.05 1.41 -6.29
C TYR A 185 9.09 2.50 -6.08
N ASP A 186 8.91 3.36 -5.07
CA ASP A 186 9.83 4.46 -4.81
C ASP A 186 11.20 3.93 -4.38
N ILE A 187 11.25 2.85 -3.59
CA ILE A 187 12.50 2.14 -3.27
C ILE A 187 13.15 1.59 -4.54
N ALA A 188 12.42 0.86 -5.38
CA ALA A 188 12.97 0.28 -6.60
C ALA A 188 13.53 1.36 -7.53
N LYS A 189 12.80 2.46 -7.69
CA LYS A 189 13.23 3.62 -8.48
C LYS A 189 14.49 4.26 -7.91
N ALA A 190 14.58 4.46 -6.60
CA ALA A 190 15.78 5.00 -5.97
C ALA A 190 17.00 4.07 -6.09
N VAL A 191 16.80 2.74 -6.04
CA VAL A 191 17.88 1.77 -6.30
C VAL A 191 18.38 1.92 -7.74
N TYR A 192 17.47 2.02 -8.71
CA TYR A 192 17.80 2.21 -10.12
C TYR A 192 18.57 3.52 -10.38
N GLU A 193 18.13 4.62 -9.76
CA GLU A 193 18.72 5.95 -9.88
C GLU A 193 20.00 6.13 -9.04
N SER A 194 20.36 5.14 -8.22
CA SER A 194 21.54 5.23 -7.35
C SER A 194 22.80 5.45 -8.18
N PRO A 195 23.70 6.36 -7.80
CA PRO A 195 24.93 6.61 -8.54
C PRO A 195 25.94 5.46 -8.40
N ASP A 196 25.93 4.78 -7.25
CA ASP A 196 26.84 3.70 -6.86
C ASP A 196 26.08 2.67 -5.99
N PRO A 197 26.62 1.46 -5.72
CA PRO A 197 25.94 0.43 -4.93
C PRO A 197 25.86 0.73 -3.42
N ASN A 198 26.09 1.97 -2.97
CA ASN A 198 25.87 2.39 -1.59
C ASN A 198 24.45 2.94 -1.40
N PHE A 199 23.46 2.03 -1.45
CA PHE A 199 22.04 2.38 -1.40
C PHE A 199 21.65 3.13 -0.12
N ILE A 200 22.21 2.78 1.04
CA ILE A 200 21.91 3.46 2.30
C ILE A 200 22.30 4.94 2.22
N LYS A 201 23.48 5.26 1.65
CA LYS A 201 23.90 6.64 1.45
C LYS A 201 22.98 7.38 0.48
N HIS A 202 22.58 6.72 -0.61
CA HIS A 202 21.66 7.31 -1.58
C HIS A 202 20.27 7.58 -0.97
N PHE A 203 19.65 6.61 -0.28
CA PHE A 203 18.36 6.81 0.39
C PHE A 203 18.39 7.97 1.41
N ARG A 204 19.46 8.08 2.19
CA ARG A 204 19.64 9.22 3.11
C ARG A 204 19.72 10.56 2.39
N SER A 205 20.33 10.59 1.20
CA SER A 205 20.39 11.81 0.38
C SER A 205 19.02 12.25 -0.17
N LEU A 206 18.07 11.31 -0.29
CA LEU A 206 16.66 11.58 -0.62
C LEU A 206 15.85 12.06 0.60
N GLY A 207 16.50 12.22 1.76
CA GLY A 207 15.84 12.59 3.02
C GLY A 207 15.10 11.42 3.69
N TRP A 208 15.41 10.17 3.35
CA TRP A 208 14.78 9.00 3.95
C TRP A 208 15.55 8.50 5.18
N GLN A 209 14.79 8.03 6.16
CA GLN A 209 15.31 7.36 7.34
C GLN A 209 15.34 5.85 7.11
N VAL A 210 16.54 5.29 6.95
CA VAL A 210 16.76 3.84 6.86
C VAL A 210 16.87 3.28 8.29
N VAL A 211 15.83 2.55 8.71
CA VAL A 211 15.75 1.92 10.05
C VAL A 211 16.32 0.52 10.03
N SER A 212 16.03 -0.26 8.98
CA SER A 212 16.63 -1.57 8.76
C SER A 212 16.93 -1.79 7.28
N PHE A 213 18.08 -2.42 7.03
CA PHE A 213 18.58 -2.78 5.71
C PHE A 213 19.58 -3.92 5.90
N ASP A 214 19.09 -5.16 5.89
CA ASP A 214 19.93 -6.34 6.11
C ASP A 214 20.61 -6.84 4.81
N GLU A 215 21.35 -7.94 4.93
CA GLU A 215 22.05 -8.55 3.80
C GLU A 215 21.09 -9.01 2.68
N GLY A 216 19.89 -9.49 3.03
CA GLY A 216 18.90 -9.89 2.03
C GLY A 216 18.35 -8.70 1.26
N ALA A 217 18.11 -7.57 1.95
CA ALA A 217 17.74 -6.31 1.30
C ALA A 217 18.86 -5.78 0.40
N ASN A 218 20.11 -5.86 0.87
CA ASN A 218 21.28 -5.44 0.09
C ASN A 218 21.44 -6.28 -1.20
N GLN A 219 21.35 -7.60 -1.10
CA GLN A 219 21.46 -8.51 -2.24
C GLN A 219 20.38 -8.24 -3.30
N LEU A 220 19.13 -8.05 -2.88
CA LEU A 220 18.06 -7.72 -3.82
C LEU A 220 18.31 -6.37 -4.51
N CYS A 221 18.78 -5.36 -3.77
CA CYS A 221 19.09 -4.05 -4.34
C CYS A 221 20.28 -4.12 -5.32
N LEU A 222 21.30 -4.92 -5.02
CA LEU A 222 22.43 -5.16 -5.94
C LEU A 222 21.97 -5.83 -7.23
N LEU A 223 21.16 -6.89 -7.14
CA LEU A 223 20.58 -7.55 -8.31
C LEU A 223 19.77 -6.55 -9.15
N LEU A 224 18.93 -5.73 -8.52
CA LEU A 224 18.15 -4.71 -9.21
C LEU A 224 19.04 -3.67 -9.93
N TYR A 225 20.09 -3.22 -9.25
CA TYR A 225 21.04 -2.23 -9.76
C TYR A 225 21.87 -2.76 -10.94
N GLU A 226 22.22 -4.05 -10.92
CA GLU A 226 23.00 -4.72 -11.97
C GLU A 226 22.16 -5.11 -13.19
N PHE A 227 20.90 -5.50 -13.00
CA PHE A 227 20.05 -5.98 -14.11
C PHE A 227 19.43 -4.87 -14.97
N LEU A 228 19.35 -3.65 -14.45
CA LEU A 228 18.69 -2.52 -15.13
C LEU A 228 19.67 -1.50 -15.73
N ARG A 229 20.98 -1.64 -15.49
CA ARG A 229 22.04 -0.86 -16.13
C ARG A 229 22.73 -1.65 -17.24
#